data_AF-A0A8I1UK93-F1
#
_entry.id   AF-A0A8I1UK93-F1
#
_cell.length_a   1.000
_cell.length_b   1.000
_cell.length_c   1.000
_cell.angle_alpha   90.00
_cell.angle_beta   90.00
_cell.angle_gamma   90.00
#
_symmetry.space_group_name_H-M   'P 1'
#
loop_
_entity.id
_entity.type
_entity.pdbx_description
1 polymer ?
#
loop_
_entity_poly.entity_id
_entity_poly.type
_entity_poly.pdbx_seq_one_letter_code
_entity_poly.pdbx_strand_id
1 'polypeptide(L)'
;MDASSWLVDLFPFMPSLLDSEWLLGLLIFSLTAAVMSFGVPGVLVPISFSSGALLGGWEGMAVVGIGALLGSQAFFMVTRRWLGAHLRHRWGDRLKRLDGEIARRGFFYLLGLRLLGMPHLALTAASALSPMRARSFALATLLGLLPAIGLAAMAGSAI
;
A
#
# COMPACT_ATOMS: atom_id res chain seq x y z
N MET A 1 2.78 26.71 -19.61
CA MET A 1 1.37 26.61 -19.16
C MET A 1 1.38 25.45 -18.22
N ASP A 2 1.67 25.78 -16.96
CA ASP A 2 2.37 24.86 -16.07
C ASP A 2 1.32 24.05 -15.32
N ALA A 3 1.38 22.73 -15.50
CA ALA A 3 0.50 21.76 -14.86
C ALA A 3 0.67 21.73 -13.32
N SER A 4 1.49 22.60 -12.75
CA SER A 4 1.63 22.82 -11.31
C SER A 4 0.60 23.81 -10.73
N SER A 5 0.03 24.69 -11.56
CA SER A 5 -0.87 25.77 -11.10
C SER A 5 -2.17 25.24 -10.48
N TRP A 6 -2.80 24.23 -11.09
CA TRP A 6 -4.06 23.66 -10.59
C TRP A 6 -3.90 22.92 -9.25
N LEU A 7 -2.70 22.41 -8.93
CA LEU A 7 -2.42 21.74 -7.65
C LEU A 7 -2.31 22.74 -6.50
N VAL A 8 -1.75 23.94 -6.78
CA VAL A 8 -1.62 25.02 -5.81
C VAL A 8 -2.98 25.66 -5.52
N ASP A 9 -3.85 25.77 -6.54
CA ASP A 9 -5.21 26.28 -6.39
C ASP A 9 -6.14 25.29 -5.65
N LEU A 10 -5.92 23.98 -5.79
CA LEU A 10 -6.74 22.95 -5.15
C LEU A 10 -6.37 22.75 -3.66
N PHE A 11 -5.13 23.06 -3.25
CA PHE A 11 -4.65 22.97 -1.87
C PHE A 11 -3.84 24.20 -1.46
N PRO A 12 -4.46 25.24 -0.88
CA PRO A 12 -3.83 26.52 -0.53
C PRO A 12 -2.73 26.43 0.57
N PHE A 13 -2.50 25.25 1.15
CA PHE A 13 -1.46 24.98 2.15
C PHE A 13 -0.11 24.52 1.54
N MET A 14 -0.08 24.23 0.23
CA MET A 14 1.12 23.78 -0.49
C MET A 14 2.33 24.72 -0.44
N PRO A 15 2.20 26.07 -0.55
CA PRO A 15 3.37 26.94 -0.58
C PRO A 15 4.15 26.92 0.74
N SER A 16 3.49 26.75 1.88
CA SER A 16 4.12 26.60 3.20
C SER A 16 4.76 25.22 3.45
N LEU A 17 4.43 24.21 2.65
CA LEU A 17 4.96 22.85 2.75
C LEU A 17 6.18 22.64 1.84
N LEU A 18 6.27 23.38 0.74
CA LEU A 18 7.37 23.34 -0.23
C LEU A 18 8.70 23.89 0.31
N ASP A 19 8.68 24.68 1.39
CA ASP A 19 9.89 25.16 2.06
C ASP A 19 10.66 24.06 2.83
N SER A 20 10.05 22.88 3.04
CA SER A 20 10.70 21.75 3.75
C SER A 20 10.36 20.39 3.12
N GLU A 21 11.31 19.85 2.34
CA GLU A 21 11.23 18.52 1.70
C GLU A 21 10.89 17.40 2.71
N TRP A 22 11.38 17.52 3.93
CA TRP A 22 11.13 16.56 5.02
C TRP A 22 9.66 16.51 5.46
N LEU A 23 8.98 17.65 5.49
CA LEU A 23 7.60 17.75 5.96
C LEU A 23 6.63 17.18 4.91
N LEU A 24 6.91 17.43 3.63
CA LEU A 24 6.22 16.80 2.50
C LEU A 24 6.37 15.27 2.52
N GLY A 25 7.60 14.77 2.68
CA GLY A 25 7.88 13.35 2.79
C GLY A 25 7.10 12.69 3.95
N LEU A 26 7.07 13.34 5.12
CA LEU A 26 6.39 12.81 6.30
C LEU A 26 4.86 12.81 6.13
N LEU A 27 4.30 13.80 5.44
CA LEU A 27 2.88 13.90 5.14
C LEU A 27 2.43 12.82 4.15
N ILE A 28 3.19 12.63 3.05
CA ILE A 28 2.93 11.57 2.06
C ILE A 28 3.07 10.19 2.70
N PHE A 29 4.10 9.99 3.52
CA PHE A 29 4.29 8.77 4.30
C PHE A 29 3.07 8.47 5.19
N SER A 30 2.64 9.45 5.99
CA SER A 30 1.54 9.30 6.93
C SER A 30 0.22 9.03 6.20
N LEU A 31 -0.03 9.75 5.10
CA LEU A 31 -1.19 9.53 4.24
C LEU A 31 -1.19 8.11 3.65
N THR A 32 -0.05 7.67 3.10
CA THR A 32 0.10 6.33 2.52
C THR A 32 -0.15 5.25 3.58
N ALA A 33 0.45 5.41 4.76
CA ALA A 33 0.28 4.48 5.87
C ALA A 33 -1.18 4.41 6.34
N ALA A 34 -1.86 5.55 6.45
CA ALA A 34 -3.28 5.62 6.80
C ALA A 34 -4.15 4.93 5.73
N VAL A 35 -4.00 5.29 4.47
CA VAL A 35 -4.76 4.73 3.34
C VAL A 35 -4.61 3.21 3.26
N MET A 36 -3.38 2.72 3.40
CA MET A 36 -3.13 1.27 3.42
C MET A 36 -3.68 0.60 4.67
N SER A 37 -3.69 1.29 5.81
CA SER A 37 -4.33 0.82 7.04
C SER A 37 -5.85 0.72 6.90
N PHE A 38 -6.48 1.62 6.15
CA PHE A 38 -7.92 1.56 5.85
C PHE A 38 -8.25 0.60 4.69
N GLY A 39 -7.24 0.10 3.97
CA GLY A 39 -7.41 -0.85 2.87
C GLY A 39 -8.07 -0.26 1.63
N VAL A 40 -7.96 1.06 1.41
CA VAL A 40 -8.64 1.74 0.30
C VAL A 40 -7.99 1.34 -1.05
N PRO A 41 -8.74 0.71 -1.97
CA PRO A 41 -8.20 0.29 -3.26
C PRO A 41 -7.99 1.47 -4.20
N GLY A 42 -6.98 1.37 -5.08
CA GLY A 42 -6.78 2.32 -6.19
C GLY A 42 -6.10 3.65 -5.84
N VAL A 43 -5.88 3.95 -4.56
CA VAL A 43 -5.32 5.25 -4.12
C VAL A 43 -3.78 5.27 -4.15
N LEU A 44 -3.14 4.10 -4.13
CA LEU A 44 -1.68 4.03 -4.08
C LEU A 44 -0.99 4.63 -5.32
N VAL A 45 -1.53 4.38 -6.52
CA VAL A 45 -0.96 4.88 -7.78
C VAL A 45 -0.97 6.42 -7.86
N PRO A 46 -2.08 7.13 -7.61
CA PRO A 46 -2.08 8.59 -7.63
C PRO A 46 -1.23 9.20 -6.51
N ILE A 47 -1.13 8.57 -5.34
CA ILE A 47 -0.20 9.01 -4.28
C ILE A 47 1.25 8.85 -4.74
N SER A 48 1.62 7.71 -5.32
CA SER A 48 2.97 7.48 -5.86
C SER A 48 3.32 8.48 -6.95
N PHE A 49 2.39 8.73 -7.87
CA PHE A 49 2.55 9.73 -8.94
C PHE A 49 2.77 11.13 -8.37
N SER A 50 1.92 11.57 -7.45
CA SER A 50 2.05 12.89 -6.80
C SER A 50 3.34 12.99 -6.00
N SER A 51 3.75 11.91 -5.31
CA SER A 51 5.01 11.89 -4.56
C SER A 51 6.24 12.00 -5.47
N GLY A 52 6.19 11.37 -6.66
CA GLY A 52 7.26 11.44 -7.64
C GLY A 52 7.40 12.83 -8.26
N ALA A 53 6.28 13.51 -8.50
CA ALA A 53 6.26 14.89 -8.98
C ALA A 53 6.77 15.90 -7.93
N LEU A 54 6.53 15.63 -6.65
CA LEU A 54 6.87 16.57 -5.57
C LEU A 54 8.25 16.36 -4.94
N LEU A 55 8.68 15.09 -4.78
CA LEU A 55 9.93 14.72 -4.08
C LEU A 55 10.98 14.08 -5.02
N GLY A 56 10.62 13.83 -6.29
CA GLY A 56 11.43 13.07 -7.22
C GLY A 56 11.16 11.56 -7.17
N GLY A 57 11.48 10.87 -8.27
CA GLY A 57 11.02 9.49 -8.50
C GLY A 57 11.58 8.47 -7.51
N TRP A 58 12.83 8.60 -7.08
CA TRP A 58 13.47 7.66 -6.17
C TRP A 58 13.05 7.88 -4.71
N GLU A 59 12.99 9.14 -4.27
CA GLU A 59 12.60 9.50 -2.91
C GLU A 59 11.10 9.27 -2.68
N GLY A 60 10.25 9.69 -3.62
CA GLY A 60 8.82 9.39 -3.57
C GLY A 60 8.52 7.89 -3.53
N MET A 61 9.26 7.09 -4.31
CA MET A 61 9.16 5.62 -4.27
C MET A 61 9.54 5.05 -2.91
N ALA A 62 10.63 5.52 -2.31
CA ALA A 62 11.08 5.06 -0.99
C ALA A 62 10.06 5.41 0.10
N VAL A 63 9.59 6.67 0.14
CA VAL A 63 8.63 7.18 1.12
C VAL A 63 7.31 6.39 1.03
N VAL A 64 6.75 6.25 -0.17
CA VAL A 64 5.48 5.53 -0.38
C VAL A 64 5.66 4.03 -0.14
N GLY A 65 6.78 3.44 -0.54
CA GLY A 65 7.08 2.03 -0.28
C GLY A 65 7.13 1.70 1.21
N ILE A 66 7.83 2.50 2.00
CA ILE A 66 7.94 2.29 3.46
C ILE A 66 6.59 2.57 4.14
N GLY A 67 5.88 3.63 3.75
CA GLY A 67 4.55 3.96 4.28
C GLY A 67 3.54 2.85 4.00
N ALA A 68 3.53 2.32 2.78
CA ALA A 68 2.63 1.23 2.39
C ALA A 68 2.95 -0.07 3.15
N LEU A 69 4.23 -0.37 3.36
CA LEU A 69 4.65 -1.54 4.13
C LEU A 69 4.17 -1.45 5.59
N LEU A 70 4.39 -0.30 6.24
CA LEU A 70 4.00 -0.08 7.63
C LEU A 70 2.47 -0.08 7.80
N GLY A 71 1.73 0.59 6.92
CA GLY A 71 0.26 0.56 6.93
C GLY A 71 -0.30 -0.85 6.74
N SER A 72 0.27 -1.62 5.80
CA SER A 72 -0.12 -3.02 5.58
C SER A 72 0.15 -3.90 6.80
N GLN A 73 1.27 -3.69 7.50
CA GLN A 73 1.59 -4.43 8.73
C GLN A 73 0.64 -4.08 9.87
N ALA A 74 0.31 -2.79 10.04
CA ALA A 74 -0.66 -2.34 11.04
C ALA A 74 -2.03 -2.99 10.79
N PHE A 75 -2.53 -2.92 9.56
CA PHE A 75 -3.80 -3.54 9.18
C PHE A 75 -3.81 -5.05 9.38
N PHE A 76 -2.73 -5.74 9.02
CA PHE A 76 -2.55 -7.17 9.26
C PHE A 76 -2.68 -7.52 10.75
N MET A 77 -2.03 -6.74 11.63
CA MET A 77 -2.04 -7.00 13.07
C MET A 77 -3.41 -6.72 13.70
N VAL A 78 -4.08 -5.64 13.28
CA VAL A 78 -5.46 -5.32 13.70
C VAL A 78 -6.41 -6.43 13.26
N THR A 79 -6.33 -6.84 11.99
CA THR A 79 -7.21 -7.88 11.44
C THR A 79 -7.01 -9.21 12.14
N ARG A 80 -5.75 -9.58 12.43
CA ARG A 80 -5.43 -10.83 13.12
C ARG A 80 -5.98 -10.89 14.55
N ARG A 81 -5.95 -9.77 15.30
CA ARG A 81 -6.38 -9.74 16.70
C ARG A 81 -7.89 -9.51 16.87
N TRP A 82 -8.48 -8.59 16.09
CA TRP A 82 -9.86 -8.15 16.29
C TRP A 82 -10.86 -8.86 15.36
N LEU A 83 -10.50 -9.04 14.09
CA LEU A 83 -11.39 -9.61 13.07
C LEU A 83 -11.19 -11.12 12.88
N GLY A 84 -10.08 -11.67 13.40
CA GLY A 84 -9.68 -13.06 13.25
C GLY A 84 -10.76 -14.08 13.65
N ALA A 85 -11.41 -13.88 14.80
CA ALA A 85 -12.43 -14.80 15.31
C ALA A 85 -13.72 -14.76 14.46
N HIS A 86 -14.20 -13.57 14.12
CA HIS A 86 -15.42 -13.38 13.33
C HIS A 86 -15.28 -13.89 11.89
N LEU A 87 -14.14 -13.63 11.24
CA LEU A 87 -13.90 -14.13 9.88
C LEU A 87 -13.64 -15.63 9.83
N ARG A 88 -13.00 -16.23 10.84
CA ARG A 88 -12.89 -17.70 10.93
C ARG A 88 -14.25 -18.37 11.04
N HIS A 89 -15.16 -17.78 11.81
CA HIS A 89 -16.52 -18.32 11.95
C HIS A 89 -17.33 -18.21 10.64
N ARG A 90 -17.16 -17.12 9.88
CA ARG A 90 -17.94 -16.88 8.66
C ARG A 90 -17.35 -17.52 7.39
N TRP A 91 -16.02 -17.61 7.29
CA TRP A 91 -15.32 -18.06 6.08
C TRP A 91 -14.33 -19.22 6.31
N GLY A 92 -14.43 -19.94 7.44
CA GLY A 92 -13.51 -21.00 7.84
C GLY A 92 -13.22 -22.05 6.76
N ASP A 93 -14.20 -22.45 5.96
CA ASP A 93 -14.00 -23.45 4.89
C ASP A 93 -13.26 -22.90 3.67
N ARG A 94 -13.50 -21.64 3.27
CA ARG A 94 -12.71 -20.97 2.22
C ARG A 94 -11.29 -20.71 2.69
N LEU A 95 -11.12 -20.35 3.97
CA LEU A 95 -9.84 -20.16 4.63
C LEU A 95 -9.02 -21.46 4.67
N LYS A 96 -9.64 -22.61 4.98
CA LYS A 96 -8.95 -23.91 4.93
C LYS A 96 -8.41 -24.26 3.55
N ARG A 97 -9.17 -23.95 2.48
CA ARG A 97 -8.69 -24.14 1.09
C ARG A 97 -7.54 -23.21 0.78
N LEU A 98 -7.65 -21.94 1.18
CA LEU A 98 -6.58 -20.95 1.06
C LEU A 98 -5.33 -21.35 1.86
N ASP A 99 -5.48 -21.90 3.06
CA ASP A 99 -4.36 -22.35 3.90
C ASP A 99 -3.53 -23.44 3.24
N GLY A 100 -4.17 -24.37 2.51
CA GLY A 100 -3.46 -25.40 1.74
C GLY A 100 -2.62 -24.83 0.60
N GLU A 101 -3.17 -23.89 -0.16
CA GLU A 101 -2.47 -23.19 -1.25
C GLU A 101 -1.38 -22.25 -0.73
N ILE A 102 -1.66 -21.52 0.36
CA ILE A 102 -0.72 -20.61 1.00
C ILE A 102 0.44 -21.37 1.64
N ALA A 103 0.17 -22.53 2.26
CA ALA A 103 1.21 -23.39 2.83
C ALA A 103 2.19 -23.91 1.76
N ARG A 104 1.72 -24.12 0.52
CA ARG A 104 2.57 -24.59 -0.58
C ARG A 104 3.24 -23.45 -1.35
N ARG A 105 2.54 -22.33 -1.61
CA ARG A 105 2.99 -21.25 -2.51
C ARG A 105 2.48 -19.85 -2.11
N GLY A 106 2.29 -19.56 -0.83
CA GLY A 106 1.62 -18.33 -0.36
C GLY A 106 2.16 -17.01 -0.91
N PHE A 107 3.47 -16.91 -1.15
CA PHE A 107 4.07 -15.74 -1.80
C PHE A 107 3.55 -15.52 -3.23
N PHE A 108 3.66 -16.54 -4.10
CA PHE A 108 3.24 -16.46 -5.50
C PHE A 108 1.71 -16.37 -5.64
N TYR A 109 0.97 -17.02 -4.74
CA TYR A 109 -0.50 -16.98 -4.75
C TYR A 109 -1.03 -15.58 -4.43
N LEU A 110 -0.49 -14.91 -3.39
CA LEU A 110 -0.85 -13.53 -3.06
C LEU A 110 -0.45 -12.54 -4.15
N LEU A 111 0.72 -12.75 -4.78
CA LEU A 111 1.17 -11.92 -5.88
C LEU A 111 0.22 -12.05 -7.08
N GLY A 112 -0.17 -13.28 -7.43
CA GLY A 112 -1.16 -13.54 -8.47
C GLY A 112 -2.52 -12.89 -8.17
N LEU A 113 -3.00 -12.99 -6.93
CA LEU A 113 -4.25 -12.31 -6.54
C LEU A 113 -4.13 -10.78 -6.61
N ARG A 114 -2.99 -10.19 -6.26
CA ARG A 114 -2.78 -8.74 -6.42
C ARG A 114 -2.80 -8.32 -7.88
N LEU A 115 -2.18 -9.11 -8.75
CA LEU A 115 -2.21 -8.87 -10.20
C LEU A 115 -3.62 -9.06 -10.79
N LEU A 116 -4.43 -9.96 -10.22
CA LEU A 116 -5.84 -10.12 -10.56
C LEU A 116 -6.75 -8.98 -10.05
N GLY A 117 -6.21 -7.99 -9.33
CA GLY A 117 -6.96 -6.84 -8.84
C GLY A 117 -7.78 -7.11 -7.58
N MET A 118 -7.45 -8.15 -6.80
CA MET A 118 -8.12 -8.36 -5.52
C MET A 118 -7.89 -7.15 -4.58
N PRO A 119 -8.91 -6.73 -3.81
CA PRO A 119 -8.77 -5.62 -2.89
C PRO A 119 -7.70 -5.89 -1.82
N HIS A 120 -6.92 -4.87 -1.49
CA HIS A 120 -5.88 -4.95 -0.46
C HIS A 120 -6.44 -5.43 0.89
N LEU A 121 -7.66 -5.01 1.22
CA LEU A 121 -8.41 -5.44 2.41
C LEU A 121 -8.60 -6.96 2.46
N ALA A 122 -9.09 -7.56 1.37
CA ALA A 122 -9.39 -8.99 1.30
C ALA A 122 -8.12 -9.83 1.36
N LEU A 123 -7.09 -9.42 0.62
CA LEU A 123 -5.77 -10.06 0.63
C LEU A 123 -5.14 -10.02 2.02
N THR A 124 -5.12 -8.85 2.66
CA THR A 124 -4.48 -8.69 3.97
C THR A 124 -5.25 -9.42 5.06
N ALA A 125 -6.59 -9.42 5.00
CA ALA A 125 -7.41 -10.23 5.89
C ALA A 125 -7.14 -11.73 5.70
N ALA A 126 -7.18 -12.24 4.46
CA ALA A 126 -6.86 -13.63 4.16
C ALA A 126 -5.47 -14.01 4.68
N SER A 127 -4.48 -13.13 4.46
CA SER A 127 -3.12 -13.31 4.96
C SER A 127 -3.05 -13.33 6.49
N ALA A 128 -3.80 -12.47 7.17
CA ALA A 128 -3.81 -12.33 8.63
C ALA A 128 -4.46 -13.53 9.35
N LEU A 129 -5.39 -14.20 8.68
CA LEU A 129 -6.11 -15.36 9.17
C LEU A 129 -5.39 -16.69 8.89
N SER A 130 -4.55 -16.70 7.84
CA SER A 130 -3.73 -17.83 7.41
C SER A 130 -2.46 -17.99 8.28
N PRO A 131 -1.82 -19.18 8.38
CA PRO A 131 -0.58 -19.37 9.14
C PRO A 131 0.66 -18.70 8.52
N MET A 132 0.46 -17.83 7.52
CA MET A 132 1.53 -17.15 6.80
C MET A 132 2.34 -16.23 7.72
N ARG A 133 3.66 -16.31 7.62
CA ARG A 133 4.56 -15.43 8.36
C ARG A 133 4.43 -14.00 7.84
N ALA A 134 4.39 -13.02 8.76
CA ALA A 134 4.33 -11.60 8.43
C ALA A 134 5.44 -11.15 7.46
N ARG A 135 6.62 -11.79 7.53
CA ARG A 135 7.74 -11.59 6.60
C ARG A 135 7.40 -11.96 5.15
N SER A 136 6.74 -13.10 4.93
CA SER A 136 6.35 -13.52 3.57
C SER A 136 5.27 -12.62 2.98
N PHE A 137 4.34 -12.16 3.83
CA PHE A 137 3.33 -11.17 3.43
C PHE A 137 3.97 -9.81 3.10
N ALA A 138 4.90 -9.35 3.94
CA ALA A 138 5.66 -8.12 3.71
C ALA A 138 6.43 -8.18 2.38
N LEU A 139 7.14 -9.28 2.10
CA LEU A 139 7.88 -9.46 0.85
C LEU A 139 6.95 -9.52 -0.38
N ALA A 140 5.84 -10.26 -0.29
CA ALA A 140 4.86 -10.32 -1.39
C ALA A 140 4.22 -8.95 -1.63
N THR A 141 3.96 -8.21 -0.55
CA THR A 141 3.40 -6.86 -0.61
C THR A 141 4.37 -5.90 -1.26
N LEU A 142 5.62 -5.92 -0.79
CA LEU A 142 6.68 -5.05 -1.28
C LEU A 142 6.94 -5.33 -2.75
N LEU A 143 7.14 -6.59 -3.15
CA LEU A 143 7.38 -6.96 -4.55
C LEU A 143 6.17 -6.75 -5.46
N GLY A 144 4.95 -6.88 -4.95
CA GLY A 144 3.75 -6.57 -5.72
C GLY A 144 3.53 -5.06 -5.92
N LEU A 145 4.00 -4.21 -5.01
CA LEU A 145 3.77 -2.76 -5.05
C LEU A 145 4.96 -1.99 -5.61
N LEU A 146 6.18 -2.46 -5.41
CA LEU A 146 7.41 -1.86 -5.94
C LEU A 146 7.30 -1.47 -7.41
N PRO A 147 6.88 -2.35 -8.35
CA PRO A 147 6.79 -1.97 -9.76
C PRO A 147 5.70 -0.92 -10.00
N ALA A 148 4.55 -1.01 -9.31
CA ALA A 148 3.47 -0.04 -9.46
C ALA A 148 3.86 1.35 -8.91
N ILE A 149 4.44 1.38 -7.70
CA ILE A 149 4.93 2.60 -7.05
C ILE A 149 6.07 3.20 -7.87
N GLY A 150 7.03 2.39 -8.30
CA GLY A 150 8.18 2.85 -9.07
C GLY A 150 7.78 3.44 -10.42
N LEU A 151 6.91 2.76 -11.17
CA LEU A 151 6.39 3.29 -12.44
C LEU A 151 5.62 4.58 -12.24
N ALA A 152 4.73 4.64 -11.24
CA ALA A 152 3.94 5.83 -10.95
C ALA A 152 4.83 7.01 -10.48
N ALA A 153 5.76 6.77 -9.56
CA ALA A 153 6.68 7.80 -9.06
C ALA A 153 7.64 8.28 -10.15
N MET A 154 8.18 7.39 -10.98
CA MET A 154 9.01 7.77 -12.13
C MET A 154 8.22 8.58 -13.16
N ALA A 155 6.99 8.16 -13.48
CA ALA A 155 6.10 8.92 -14.36
C ALA A 155 5.78 10.30 -13.78
N GLY A 156 5.57 10.39 -12.47
CA GLY A 156 5.35 11.64 -11.77
C GLY A 156 6.59 12.55 -11.76
N SER A 157 7.80 11.98 -11.73
CA SER A 157 9.03 12.78 -11.75
C SER A 157 9.41 13.34 -13.13
N ALA A 158 8.72 12.91 -14.18
CA ALA A 158 9.03 13.25 -15.57
C ALA A 158 8.19 14.42 -16.13
N ILE A 159 7.31 15.00 -15.30
CA ILE A 159 6.42 16.15 -15.60
C ILE A 159 6.86 17.34 -14.77
#